data_AF-A0AAN4YA54-F1
#
_entry.id   AF-A0AAN4YA54-F1
#
_cell.length_a   1.000
_cell.length_b   1.000
_cell.length_c   1.000
_cell.angle_alpha   90.00
_cell.angle_beta   90.00
_cell.angle_gamma   90.00
#
_symmetry.space_group_name_H-M   'P 1'
#
loop_
_entity.id
_entity.type
_entity.pdbx_description
1 polymer ?
#
loop_
_entity_poly.entity_id
_entity_poly.type
_entity_poly.pdbx_seq_one_letter_code
_entity_poly.pdbx_strand_id
1 'polypeptide(L)'
;MAFMRRRLQEQGLQVDEAPSDDEVRETYNFAPGNFGAVYRADIYPSEHGEGQYENDDSGPHNTSRTQNRDGGKDEQTQSSSQLHYKIQSMKWGLVPSWTKRKPDYGSLMRTINCRDDSLVEDRGMWTSMKRKKRCVIVCQGFYEWLKKGPGGKEKVPHFVKRKDGELMLFAGLWDCVSYEGEFVDIYWVDYLVVRLTCCGRGG
;
A
#
# COMPACT_ATOMS: atom_id res chain seq x y z
N MET A 1 10.67 -4.25 15.98
CA MET A 1 9.41 -3.49 15.77
C MET A 1 9.19 -2.30 16.72
N ALA A 2 9.47 -2.43 18.02
CA ALA A 2 9.27 -1.36 19.01
C ALA A 2 9.94 -0.02 18.63
N PHE A 3 11.15 -0.08 18.03
CA PHE A 3 11.84 1.11 17.52
C PHE A 3 11.04 1.87 16.46
N MET A 4 10.52 1.18 15.44
CA MET A 4 9.74 1.80 14.37
C MET A 4 8.43 2.39 14.90
N ARG A 5 7.70 1.65 15.74
CA ARG A 5 6.48 2.15 16.39
C ARG A 5 6.75 3.45 17.14
N ARG A 6 7.78 3.47 17.99
CA ARG A 6 8.16 4.65 18.77
C ARG A 6 8.48 5.85 17.88
N ARG A 7 9.27 5.67 16.83
CA ARG A 7 9.63 6.75 15.89
C ARG A 7 8.41 7.30 15.15
N LEU A 8 7.49 6.44 14.70
CA LEU A 8 6.26 6.89 14.05
C LEU A 8 5.38 7.70 15.02
N GLN A 9 5.25 7.25 16.27
CA GLN A 9 4.49 7.97 17.31
C GLN A 9 5.14 9.31 17.70
N GLU A 10 6.48 9.37 17.78
CA GLU A 10 7.23 10.62 17.99
C GLU A 10 7.02 11.63 16.84
N GLN A 11 6.75 11.14 15.63
CA GLN A 11 6.37 11.95 14.47
C GLN A 11 4.86 12.29 14.41
N GLY A 12 4.09 11.89 15.44
CA GLY A 12 2.65 12.15 15.54
C GLY A 12 1.75 11.18 14.78
N LEU A 13 2.28 10.03 14.31
CA LEU A 13 1.47 9.00 13.65
C LEU A 13 0.85 8.07 14.70
N GLN A 14 -0.45 7.82 14.57
CA GLN A 14 -1.18 6.86 15.39
C GLN A 14 -0.75 5.44 15.05
N VAL A 15 -0.48 4.59 16.05
CA VAL A 15 -0.15 3.17 15.86
C VAL A 15 -0.90 2.35 16.90
N ASP A 16 -2.06 1.86 16.50
CA ASP A 16 -2.98 1.07 17.32
C ASP A 16 -2.49 -0.37 17.46
N GLU A 17 -1.91 -0.93 16.39
CA GLU A 17 -1.43 -2.30 16.34
C GLU A 17 -0.06 -2.39 15.65
N ALA A 18 0.81 -3.25 16.16
CA ALA A 18 2.09 -3.56 15.55
C ALA A 18 2.47 -5.02 15.84
N PRO A 19 3.10 -5.73 14.88
CA PRO A 19 3.56 -7.09 15.08
C PRO A 19 4.68 -7.16 16.11
N SER A 20 4.93 -8.36 16.62
CA SER A 20 6.04 -8.63 17.54
C SER A 20 7.40 -8.33 16.91
N ASP A 21 8.43 -8.13 17.74
CA ASP A 21 9.78 -7.85 17.25
C ASP A 21 10.36 -9.02 16.41
N ASP A 22 9.87 -10.24 16.60
CA ASP A 22 10.34 -11.44 15.89
C ASP A 22 9.71 -11.65 14.50
N GLU A 23 8.58 -11.00 14.21
CA GLU A 23 7.83 -11.20 12.95
C GLU A 23 8.44 -10.45 11.76
N VAL A 24 9.15 -9.34 12.01
CA VAL A 24 9.83 -8.58 10.96
C VAL A 24 11.31 -8.54 11.23
N ARG A 25 12.03 -9.30 10.39
CA ARG A 25 13.48 -9.39 10.45
C ARG A 25 14.12 -8.04 10.15
N GLU A 26 14.86 -7.53 11.12
CA GLU A 26 15.74 -6.38 10.91
C GLU A 26 16.90 -6.78 9.99
N THR A 27 17.00 -6.13 8.83
CA THR A 27 18.08 -6.37 7.86
C THR A 27 18.52 -5.07 7.21
N TYR A 28 19.83 -4.91 7.06
CA TYR A 28 20.43 -3.80 6.30
C TYR A 28 20.36 -4.02 4.78
N ASN A 29 20.06 -5.24 4.35
CA ASN A 29 19.93 -5.61 2.94
C ASN A 29 18.56 -6.27 2.71
N PHE A 30 17.54 -5.42 2.56
CA PHE A 30 16.18 -5.85 2.28
C PHE A 30 15.99 -6.02 0.78
N ALA A 31 15.85 -7.26 0.31
CA ALA A 31 15.66 -7.60 -1.10
C ALA A 31 14.20 -7.96 -1.42
N PRO A 32 13.77 -7.88 -2.69
CA PRO A 32 12.46 -8.34 -3.12
C PRO A 32 12.17 -9.79 -2.68
N GLY A 33 10.94 -10.06 -2.25
CA GLY A 33 10.51 -11.34 -1.71
C GLY A 33 10.69 -11.49 -0.19
N ASN A 34 11.35 -10.56 0.48
CA ASN A 34 11.42 -10.53 1.95
C ASN A 34 10.21 -9.82 2.57
N PHE A 35 9.97 -10.07 3.86
CA PHE A 35 8.92 -9.44 4.65
C PHE A 35 9.43 -8.19 5.37
N GLY A 36 8.77 -7.06 5.15
CA GLY A 36 9.11 -5.76 5.71
C GLY A 36 7.95 -5.11 6.45
N ALA A 37 8.26 -4.03 7.18
CA ALA A 37 7.27 -3.26 7.93
C ALA A 37 6.50 -2.29 7.03
N VAL A 38 5.18 -2.41 7.02
CA VAL A 38 4.28 -1.54 6.28
C VAL A 38 3.28 -0.90 7.24
N TYR A 39 3.18 0.42 7.21
CA TYR A 39 2.19 1.19 7.94
C TYR A 39 0.94 1.42 7.07
N ARG A 40 -0.25 1.09 7.58
CA ARG A 40 -1.52 1.21 6.85
C ARG A 40 -2.68 1.52 7.79
N ALA A 41 -3.81 1.93 7.20
CA ALA A 41 -5.07 2.09 7.89
C ALA A 41 -6.08 1.05 7.43
N ASP A 42 -6.77 0.42 8.37
CA ASP A 42 -7.99 -0.35 8.14
C ASP A 42 -9.18 0.58 8.34
N ILE A 43 -10.09 0.57 7.36
CA ILE A 43 -11.30 1.39 7.37
C ILE A 43 -12.47 0.44 7.63
N TYR A 44 -13.00 0.47 8.85
CA TYR A 44 -14.21 -0.27 9.18
C TYR A 44 -15.42 0.64 8.93
N PRO A 45 -16.37 0.25 8.05
CA PRO A 45 -17.64 0.94 7.96
C PRO A 45 -18.32 0.89 9.32
N SER A 46 -18.83 2.02 9.82
CA SER A 46 -19.59 2.05 11.07
C SER A 46 -20.77 1.07 10.97
N GLU A 47 -21.01 0.27 12.02
CA GLU A 47 -21.97 -0.84 12.10
C GLU A 47 -23.46 -0.48 11.85
N HIS A 48 -23.77 0.75 11.46
CA HIS A 48 -25.13 1.24 11.20
C HIS A 48 -25.42 1.62 9.73
N GLY A 49 -24.66 1.06 8.78
CA GLY A 49 -24.97 1.18 7.36
C GLY A 49 -24.99 -0.18 6.69
N GLU A 50 -26.14 -0.87 6.71
CA GLU A 50 -26.45 -1.90 5.72
C GLU A 50 -26.57 -1.23 4.34
N GLY A 51 -25.42 -0.94 3.73
CA GLY A 51 -25.29 -0.62 2.32
C GLY A 51 -24.70 -1.85 1.64
N GLN A 52 -25.55 -2.62 0.96
CA GLN A 52 -25.17 -3.76 0.16
C GLN A 52 -23.96 -3.42 -0.73
N TYR A 53 -22.85 -4.14 -0.55
CA TYR A 53 -21.82 -4.20 -1.59
C TYR A 53 -22.39 -5.04 -2.73
N GLU A 54 -23.14 -4.41 -3.63
CA GLU A 54 -23.60 -5.06 -4.86
C GLU A 54 -22.38 -5.42 -5.73
N ASN A 55 -22.22 -6.72 -5.96
CA ASN A 55 -21.41 -7.25 -7.04
C ASN A 55 -22.19 -6.98 -8.34
N ASP A 56 -21.76 -6.00 -9.14
CA ASP A 56 -22.34 -5.78 -10.47
C ASP A 56 -21.83 -6.88 -11.42
N ASP A 57 -22.58 -7.98 -11.47
CA ASP A 57 -22.67 -8.90 -12.61
C ASP A 57 -24.10 -8.88 -13.17
N SER A 58 -24.15 -8.83 -14.49
CA SER A 58 -25.24 -8.57 -15.44
C SER A 58 -26.63 -9.22 -15.27
N GLY A 59 -27.70 -8.44 -15.59
CA GLY A 59 -29.02 -8.98 -16.03
C GLY A 59 -30.24 -8.02 -15.89
N PRO A 60 -31.13 -7.86 -16.90
CA PRO A 60 -32.11 -6.75 -16.97
C PRO A 60 -33.56 -7.09 -16.55
N HIS A 61 -34.39 -6.03 -16.46
CA HIS A 61 -35.87 -5.96 -16.30
C HIS A 61 -36.40 -5.90 -14.85
N ASN A 62 -37.45 -5.13 -14.47
CA ASN A 62 -38.28 -4.08 -15.05
C ASN A 62 -39.18 -3.51 -13.91
N THR A 63 -39.81 -2.36 -14.15
CA THR A 63 -41.06 -1.84 -13.54
C THR A 63 -41.07 -1.09 -12.18
N SER A 64 -41.41 0.21 -12.31
CA SER A 64 -42.53 0.91 -11.66
C SER A 64 -42.39 1.54 -10.26
N ARG A 65 -42.10 2.85 -10.28
CA ARG A 65 -42.93 3.96 -9.76
C ARG A 65 -43.73 3.74 -8.46
N THR A 66 -43.30 4.44 -7.40
CA THR A 66 -44.24 5.17 -6.51
C THR A 66 -43.55 6.37 -5.85
N GLN A 67 -44.26 7.50 -5.91
CA GLN A 67 -43.97 8.77 -5.24
C GLN A 67 -44.47 8.72 -3.79
N ASN A 68 -43.78 9.42 -2.87
CA ASN A 68 -44.30 10.27 -1.77
C ASN A 68 -43.11 10.59 -0.83
N ARG A 69 -42.60 11.83 -0.76
CA ARG A 69 -43.03 12.94 0.15
C ARG A 69 -43.33 12.48 1.57
N ASP A 70 -42.48 12.84 2.54
CA ASP A 70 -42.74 13.94 3.48
C ASP A 70 -41.48 14.24 4.32
N GLY A 71 -41.38 15.46 4.83
CA GLY A 71 -40.20 16.02 5.49
C GLY A 71 -40.00 15.53 6.93
N GLY A 72 -38.73 15.49 7.34
CA GLY A 72 -38.34 15.07 8.68
C GLY A 72 -36.87 15.40 8.98
N LYS A 73 -36.66 16.57 9.59
CA LYS A 73 -35.58 16.98 10.51
C LYS A 73 -34.16 16.45 10.24
N ASP A 74 -33.28 17.38 9.85
CA ASP A 74 -31.83 17.22 9.78
C ASP A 74 -31.22 16.85 11.14
N GLU A 75 -31.09 15.56 11.43
CA GLU A 75 -30.06 15.04 12.34
C GLU A 75 -28.85 14.66 11.50
N GLN A 76 -27.81 15.49 11.55
CA GLN A 76 -26.49 15.17 11.00
C GLN A 76 -25.84 14.08 11.85
N THR A 77 -26.19 12.83 11.58
CA THR A 77 -25.48 11.66 12.10
C THR A 77 -24.14 11.57 11.36
N GLN A 78 -23.08 12.14 11.94
CA GLN A 78 -21.70 11.91 11.51
C GLN A 78 -21.39 10.41 11.70
N SER A 79 -21.61 9.62 10.65
CA SER A 79 -21.04 8.27 10.52
C SER A 79 -19.52 8.42 10.40
N SER A 80 -18.83 8.47 11.54
CA SER A 80 -17.37 8.43 11.56
C SER A 80 -16.94 6.98 11.29
N SER A 81 -16.39 6.71 10.11
CA SER A 81 -15.65 5.47 9.87
C SER A 81 -14.55 5.34 10.92
N GLN A 82 -14.51 4.21 11.64
CA GLN A 82 -13.45 3.95 12.60
C GLN A 82 -12.18 3.60 11.82
N LEU A 83 -11.17 4.47 11.90
CA LEU A 83 -9.84 4.24 11.33
C LEU A 83 -8.96 3.53 12.36
N HIS A 84 -8.39 2.40 11.96
CA HIS A 84 -7.43 1.65 12.77
C HIS A 84 -6.08 1.63 12.07
N TYR A 85 -5.08 2.27 12.67
CA TYR A 85 -3.73 2.39 12.10
C TYR A 85 -2.82 1.30 12.64
N LYS A 86 -2.22 0.52 11.73
CA LYS A 86 -1.35 -0.58 12.11
C LYS A 86 -0.07 -0.63 11.31
N ILE A 87 0.95 -1.19 11.95
CA ILE A 87 2.13 -1.72 11.27
C ILE A 87 1.83 -3.19 10.98
N GLN A 88 2.16 -3.66 9.79
CA GLN A 88 1.94 -5.05 9.37
C GLN A 88 3.17 -5.57 8.61
N SER A 89 3.51 -6.83 8.83
CA SER A 89 4.52 -7.54 8.05
C SER A 89 3.97 -7.88 6.66
N MET A 90 4.61 -7.39 5.59
CA MET A 90 4.20 -7.65 4.21
C MET A 90 5.38 -8.03 3.32
N LYS A 91 5.15 -8.90 2.35
CA LYS A 91 6.16 -9.36 1.41
C LYS A 91 6.36 -8.37 0.26
N TRP A 92 7.61 -7.98 0.01
CA TRP A 92 7.92 -7.07 -1.09
C TRP A 92 7.84 -7.75 -2.46
N GLY A 93 7.02 -7.19 -3.34
CA GLY A 93 6.70 -7.67 -4.68
C GLY A 93 5.21 -7.94 -4.77
N LEU A 94 4.45 -7.03 -5.36
CA LEU A 94 3.00 -7.09 -5.28
C LEU A 94 2.43 -8.30 -6.05
N VAL A 95 1.52 -9.04 -5.40
CA VAL A 95 0.74 -10.11 -6.02
C VAL A 95 -0.75 -9.77 -5.88
N PRO A 96 -1.47 -9.52 -6.98
CA PRO A 96 -2.88 -9.18 -6.90
C PRO A 96 -3.76 -10.34 -6.38
N SER A 97 -4.87 -10.01 -5.72
CA SER A 97 -5.76 -10.99 -5.07
C SER A 97 -6.35 -12.03 -6.02
N TRP A 98 -6.50 -11.73 -7.31
CA TRP A 98 -7.01 -12.66 -8.33
C TRP A 98 -5.97 -13.65 -8.86
N THR A 99 -4.74 -13.61 -8.33
CA THR A 99 -3.65 -14.46 -8.77
C THR A 99 -3.82 -15.88 -8.27
N LYS A 100 -4.22 -16.80 -9.16
CA LYS A 100 -4.54 -18.20 -8.80
C LYS A 100 -3.33 -19.06 -8.38
N ARG A 101 -2.14 -18.74 -8.86
CA ARG A 101 -0.91 -19.52 -8.60
C ARG A 101 0.20 -18.61 -8.11
N LYS A 102 1.01 -19.08 -7.17
CA LYS A 102 2.18 -18.33 -6.69
C LYS A 102 3.07 -17.95 -7.88
N PRO A 103 3.39 -16.66 -8.06
CA PRO A 103 4.22 -16.22 -9.17
C PRO A 103 5.64 -16.76 -9.00
N ASP A 104 6.32 -16.98 -10.12
CA ASP A 104 7.76 -17.20 -10.10
C ASP A 104 8.51 -15.91 -9.73
N TYR A 105 9.81 -16.06 -9.44
CA TYR A 105 10.66 -14.92 -9.06
C TYR A 105 10.70 -13.84 -10.15
N GLY A 106 10.74 -14.23 -11.43
CA GLY A 106 10.82 -13.28 -12.54
C GLY A 106 9.58 -12.40 -12.68
N SER A 107 8.40 -12.97 -12.42
CA SER A 107 7.11 -12.27 -12.42
C SER A 107 7.01 -11.34 -11.21
N LEU A 108 7.44 -11.81 -10.04
CA LEU A 108 7.50 -10.99 -8.81
C LEU A 108 8.40 -9.76 -9.00
N MET A 109 9.53 -9.88 -9.70
CA MET A 109 10.43 -8.76 -9.95
C MET A 109 9.80 -7.64 -10.79
N ARG A 110 8.74 -7.93 -11.55
CA ARG A 110 8.04 -6.91 -12.37
C ARG A 110 7.08 -6.05 -11.56
N THR A 111 6.73 -6.48 -10.34
CA THR A 111 5.72 -5.84 -9.48
C THR A 111 6.32 -5.30 -8.18
N ILE A 112 7.65 -5.17 -8.10
CA ILE A 112 8.33 -4.60 -6.94
C ILE A 112 8.16 -3.08 -6.84
N ASN A 113 7.95 -2.42 -8.00
CA ASN A 113 7.81 -0.98 -8.12
C ASN A 113 6.63 -0.65 -9.06
N CYS A 114 5.70 0.19 -8.60
CA CYS A 114 4.71 0.83 -9.46
C CYS A 114 5.22 2.22 -9.84
N ARG A 115 4.97 2.65 -11.08
CA ARG A 115 5.31 3.99 -11.55
C ARG A 115 4.09 4.88 -11.41
N ASP A 116 4.30 6.14 -11.03
CA ASP A 116 3.23 7.14 -10.94
C ASP A 116 2.45 7.31 -12.24
N ASP A 117 3.12 7.28 -13.40
CA ASP A 117 2.49 7.31 -14.73
C ASP A 117 1.44 6.20 -14.91
N SER A 118 1.72 5.01 -14.38
CA SER A 118 0.86 3.83 -14.45
C SER A 118 -0.36 3.93 -13.52
N LEU A 119 -0.37 4.91 -12.60
CA LEU A 119 -1.52 5.22 -11.74
C LEU A 119 -2.38 6.34 -12.29
N VAL A 120 -1.91 7.12 -13.27
CA VAL A 120 -2.69 8.22 -13.85
C VAL A 120 -3.85 7.66 -14.66
N GLU A 121 -3.57 6.65 -15.48
CA GLU A 121 -4.60 5.92 -16.21
C GLU A 121 -5.27 4.90 -15.29
N ASP A 122 -6.61 4.89 -15.21
CA ASP A 122 -7.35 3.85 -14.50
C ASP A 122 -7.38 2.54 -15.31
N ARG A 123 -6.19 2.06 -15.71
CA ARG A 123 -5.99 0.88 -16.54
C ARG A 123 -4.91 -0.02 -15.94
N GLY A 124 -5.11 -1.32 -16.06
CA GLY A 124 -4.14 -2.34 -15.64
C GLY A 124 -4.33 -2.79 -14.20
N MET A 125 -3.30 -3.47 -13.66
CA MET A 125 -3.43 -4.18 -12.39
C MET A 125 -3.56 -3.26 -11.17
N TRP A 126 -3.03 -2.03 -11.22
CA TRP A 126 -2.91 -1.16 -10.03
C TRP A 126 -4.20 -0.42 -9.66
N THR A 127 -5.19 -0.36 -10.57
CA THR A 127 -6.39 0.48 -10.43
C THR A 127 -7.21 0.16 -9.19
N SER A 128 -7.38 -1.13 -8.87
CA SER A 128 -8.13 -1.56 -7.69
C SER A 128 -7.42 -1.16 -6.40
N MET A 129 -6.10 -1.26 -6.36
CA MET A 129 -5.27 -0.95 -5.19
C MET A 129 -5.13 0.54 -4.94
N LYS A 130 -4.98 1.35 -5.99
CA LYS A 130 -4.87 2.82 -5.91
C LYS A 130 -6.00 3.44 -5.06
N ARG A 131 -7.21 2.89 -5.16
CA ARG A 131 -8.41 3.42 -4.49
C ARG A 131 -8.49 3.07 -3.00
N LYS A 132 -8.15 1.82 -2.63
CA LYS A 132 -8.45 1.28 -1.30
C LYS A 132 -7.25 0.70 -0.56
N LYS A 133 -6.17 0.38 -1.25
CA LYS A 133 -5.04 -0.40 -0.72
C LYS A 133 -3.73 0.38 -0.80
N ARG A 134 -3.76 1.61 -0.28
CA ARG A 134 -2.57 2.46 -0.11
C ARG A 134 -1.93 2.17 1.24
N CYS A 135 -0.61 2.24 1.29
CA CYS A 135 0.17 2.06 2.50
C CYS A 135 1.44 2.92 2.47
N VAL A 136 2.16 2.92 3.59
CA VAL A 136 3.45 3.57 3.77
C VAL A 136 4.48 2.51 4.12
N ILE A 137 5.51 2.37 3.29
CA ILE A 137 6.63 1.50 3.59
C ILE A 137 7.64 2.27 4.42
N VAL A 138 8.02 1.69 5.56
CA VAL A 138 8.91 2.31 6.54
C VAL A 138 10.31 1.72 6.41
N CYS A 139 11.32 2.56 6.25
CA CYS A 139 12.71 2.13 6.16
C CYS A 139 13.70 3.18 6.69
N GLN A 140 14.96 2.79 6.90
CA GLN A 140 16.03 3.73 7.25
C GLN A 140 16.62 4.46 6.03
N GLY A 141 16.45 3.89 4.85
CA GLY A 141 17.05 4.35 3.61
C GLY A 141 16.98 3.29 2.53
N PHE A 142 17.50 3.61 1.35
CA PHE A 142 17.54 2.72 0.20
C PHE A 142 18.91 2.77 -0.49
N TYR A 143 19.22 1.74 -1.28
CA TYR A 143 20.43 1.70 -2.09
C TYR A 143 20.10 2.04 -3.54
N GLU A 144 20.94 2.87 -4.16
CA GLU A 144 20.88 3.19 -5.59
C GLU A 144 22.26 2.93 -6.23
N TRP A 145 22.27 2.37 -7.43
CA TRP A 145 23.51 2.05 -8.14
C TRP A 145 23.81 3.12 -9.18
N LEU A 146 24.75 4.01 -8.86
CA LEU A 146 25.19 5.04 -9.78
C LEU A 146 26.10 4.44 -10.84
N LYS A 147 25.72 4.61 -12.11
CA LYS A 147 26.55 4.21 -13.26
C LYS A 147 27.68 5.23 -13.46
N LYS A 148 28.93 4.75 -13.47
CA LYS A 148 30.13 5.57 -13.68
C LYS A 148 30.97 5.03 -14.85
N GLY A 149 31.85 5.90 -15.37
CA GLY A 149 32.76 5.60 -16.47
C GLY A 149 32.10 5.53 -17.86
N PRO A 150 32.91 5.36 -18.93
CA PRO A 150 32.41 5.23 -20.30
C PRO A 150 31.41 4.09 -20.44
N GLY A 151 30.21 4.39 -20.91
CA GLY A 151 29.13 3.40 -21.11
C GLY A 151 28.47 2.88 -19.83
N GLY A 152 28.76 3.47 -18.65
CA GLY A 152 28.10 3.09 -17.40
C GLY A 152 28.35 1.65 -16.94
N LYS A 153 29.51 1.08 -17.33
CA LYS A 153 29.90 -0.29 -16.99
C LYS A 153 30.19 -0.46 -15.50
N GLU A 154 30.71 0.59 -14.86
CA GLU A 154 30.94 0.60 -13.43
C GLU A 154 29.65 0.98 -12.71
N LYS A 155 29.26 0.23 -11.67
CA LYS A 155 28.11 0.54 -10.82
C LYS A 155 28.60 0.66 -9.39
N VAL A 156 28.45 1.86 -8.81
CA VAL A 156 28.83 2.13 -7.43
C VAL A 156 27.58 2.24 -6.57
N PRO A 157 27.40 1.38 -5.56
CA PRO A 157 26.24 1.45 -4.67
C PRO A 157 26.35 2.69 -3.76
N HIS A 158 25.25 3.42 -3.63
CA HIS A 158 25.12 4.54 -2.72
C HIS A 158 23.94 4.28 -1.78
N PHE A 159 24.16 4.44 -0.48
CA PHE A 159 23.10 4.41 0.51
C PHE A 159 22.53 5.81 0.69
N VAL A 160 21.23 5.96 0.40
CA VAL A 160 20.49 7.21 0.52
C VAL A 160 19.60 7.12 1.75
N LYS A 161 19.74 8.10 2.64
CA LYS A 161 18.94 8.23 3.87
C LYS A 161 18.63 9.70 4.16
N ARG A 162 17.71 9.96 5.09
CA ARG A 162 17.44 11.33 5.55
C ARG A 162 18.63 11.90 6.31
N LYS A 163 18.83 13.22 6.18
CA LYS A 163 19.91 13.96 6.86
C LYS A 163 19.68 14.10 8.37
N ASP A 164 18.42 14.13 8.79
CA ASP A 164 18.00 14.26 10.19
C ASP A 164 18.08 12.94 10.98
N GLY A 165 18.34 11.81 10.30
CA GLY A 165 18.39 10.50 10.93
C GLY A 165 17.02 9.90 11.26
N GLU A 166 15.94 10.50 10.77
CA GLU A 166 14.59 9.96 10.87
C GLU A 166 14.32 8.86 9.82
N LEU A 167 13.23 8.13 10.02
CA LEU A 167 12.77 7.10 9.09
C LEU A 167 12.32 7.72 7.75
N MET A 168 12.64 7.02 6.66
CA MET A 168 12.09 7.29 5.34
C MET A 168 10.74 6.57 5.19
N LEU A 169 9.77 7.30 4.63
CA LEU A 169 8.42 6.84 4.39
C LEU A 169 8.16 6.86 2.89
N PHE A 170 7.99 5.69 2.29
CA PHE A 170 7.66 5.56 0.88
C PHE A 170 6.18 5.28 0.71
N ALA A 171 5.55 5.89 -0.29
CA ALA A 171 4.22 5.48 -0.71
C ALA A 171 4.30 4.08 -1.32
N GLY A 172 3.31 3.24 -1.01
CA GLY A 172 3.18 1.90 -1.58
C GLY A 172 1.73 1.51 -1.78
N LEU A 173 1.51 0.52 -2.62
CA LEU A 173 0.26 -0.19 -2.79
C LEU A 173 0.42 -1.60 -2.20
N TRP A 174 -0.67 -2.13 -1.66
CA TRP A 174 -0.67 -3.48 -1.13
C TRP A 174 -1.85 -4.29 -1.66
N ASP A 175 -1.73 -5.61 -1.62
CA ASP A 175 -2.82 -6.53 -1.85
C ASP A 175 -2.66 -7.77 -0.96
N CYS A 176 -3.72 -8.55 -0.79
CA CYS A 176 -3.68 -9.83 -0.11
C CYS A 176 -4.23 -10.94 -1.03
N VAL A 177 -3.59 -12.09 -0.98
CA VAL A 177 -4.00 -13.29 -1.73
C VAL A 177 -4.00 -14.48 -0.79
N SER A 178 -5.06 -15.28 -0.89
CA SER A 178 -5.22 -16.55 -0.20
C SER A 178 -5.14 -17.66 -1.25
N TYR A 179 -4.22 -18.60 -1.07
CA TYR A 179 -4.09 -19.75 -1.97
C TYR A 179 -4.83 -20.95 -1.39
N GLU A 180 -5.40 -21.80 -2.26
CA GLU A 180 -6.03 -23.05 -1.83
C GLU A 180 -5.03 -23.90 -1.02
N GLY A 181 -5.41 -24.23 0.22
CA GLY A 181 -4.57 -25.00 1.14
C GLY A 181 -3.68 -24.17 2.09
N GLU A 182 -3.69 -22.84 2.00
CA GLU A 182 -3.03 -21.97 2.99
C GLU A 182 -4.06 -21.36 3.95
N PHE A 183 -3.78 -21.43 5.25
CA PHE A 183 -4.65 -20.90 6.31
C PHE A 183 -4.45 -19.40 6.56
N VAL A 184 -3.49 -18.76 5.88
CA VAL A 184 -3.07 -17.39 6.17
C VAL A 184 -2.99 -16.60 4.87
N ASP A 185 -3.61 -15.42 4.86
CA ASP A 185 -3.48 -14.46 3.78
C ASP A 185 -2.04 -13.97 3.67
N ILE A 186 -1.48 -14.01 2.47
CA ILE A 186 -0.18 -13.39 2.21
C ILE A 186 -0.43 -11.95 1.76
N TYR A 187 0.09 -11.02 2.55
CA TYR A 187 0.08 -9.59 2.23
C TYR A 187 1.32 -9.24 1.41
N TRP A 188 1.09 -8.61 0.27
CA TRP A 188 2.12 -8.22 -0.67
C TRP A 188 2.10 -6.72 -0.86
N VAL A 189 3.28 -6.12 -1.04
CA VAL A 189 3.44 -4.67 -1.15
C VAL A 189 4.39 -4.31 -2.29
N ASP A 190 4.12 -3.21 -2.99
CA ASP A 190 5.07 -2.55 -3.90
C ASP A 190 5.58 -1.22 -3.32
N TYR A 191 6.68 -0.72 -3.89
CA TYR A 191 7.02 0.70 -3.75
C TYR A 191 6.40 1.49 -4.89
N LEU A 192 5.75 2.61 -4.58
CA LEU A 192 5.43 3.60 -5.59
C LEU A 192 6.68 4.44 -5.88
N VAL A 193 7.22 4.27 -7.07
CA VAL A 193 8.25 5.15 -7.62
C VAL A 193 7.55 6.33 -8.27
N VAL A 194 7.43 7.42 -7.51
CA VAL A 194 7.06 8.72 -8.07
C VAL A 194 8.29 9.26 -8.80
N ARG A 195 8.17 9.55 -10.08
CA ARG A 195 9.22 10.27 -10.79
C ARG A 195 9.17 11.70 -10.28
N LEU A 196 10.01 12.03 -9.31
CA LEU A 196 10.26 13.43 -8.96
C LEU A 196 10.96 14.06 -10.17
N THR A 197 10.19 14.51 -11.15
CA THR A 197 10.66 15.53 -12.08
C THR A 197 10.93 16.75 -11.22
N CYS A 198 12.20 17.02 -10.98
CA CYS A 198 12.64 18.34 -10.59
C CYS A 198 12.16 19.31 -11.68
N CYS A 199 11.00 19.93 -11.48
CA CYS A 199 10.62 21.13 -12.19
C CYS A 199 11.67 22.19 -11.83
N GLY A 200 12.75 22.22 -12.60
CA GLY A 200 13.67 23.34 -12.62
C GLY A 200 12.90 24.58 -13.03
N ARG A 201 12.45 25.36 -12.05
CA ARG A 201 12.18 26.77 -12.27
C ARG A 201 13.54 27.40 -12.57
N GLY A 202 13.84 27.56 -13.86
CA GLY A 202 14.85 28.50 -14.31
C GLY A 202 14.45 29.89 -13.83
N GLY A 203 15.37 30.53 -13.11
CA GLY A 203 15.33 31.97 -12.86
C GLY A 203 15.87 32.75 -14.04
#